data_AF-A0A924Z174-F1
#
_entry.id   AF-A0A924Z174-F1
#
_cell.length_a   1.000
_cell.length_b   1.000
_cell.length_c   1.000
_cell.angle_alpha   90.00
_cell.angle_beta   90.00
_cell.angle_gamma   90.00
#
_symmetry.space_group_name_H-M   'P 1'
#
loop_
_entity.id
_entity.type
_entity.pdbx_description
1 polymer ?
#
loop_
_entity_poly.entity_id
_entity_poly.type
_entity_poly.pdbx_seq_one_letter_code
_entity_poly.pdbx_strand_id
1 'polypeptide(L)' 'MRTVTGAILILAGEQAFSHAYLIGFPHQVYAQTILIPFAAVSTLTGIGFVIFGWLRDRKPT' A
#
# COMPACT_ATOMS: atom_id res chain seq x y z
N MET A 1 10.85 -7.76 -11.25
CA MET A 1 10.62 -7.58 -9.78
C MET A 1 9.60 -6.51 -9.43
N ARG A 2 9.24 -5.59 -10.34
CA ARG A 2 8.35 -4.45 -10.07
C ARG A 2 6.96 -4.88 -9.61
N THR A 3 6.42 -5.95 -10.21
CA THR A 3 5.14 -6.54 -9.82
C THR A 3 5.14 -7.04 -8.37
N VAL A 4 6.22 -7.70 -7.94
CA VAL A 4 6.40 -8.18 -6.56
C VAL A 4 6.49 -7.00 -5.59
N THR A 5 7.29 -5.99 -5.91
CA THR A 5 7.37 -4.75 -5.11
C THR A 5 5.99 -4.08 -4.98
N GLY A 6 5.25 -3.99 -6.09
CA GLY A 6 3.91 -3.42 -6.09
C GLY A 6 2.92 -4.20 -5.23
N ALA A 7 2.96 -5.54 -5.29
CA ALA A 7 2.14 -6.40 -4.45
C ALA A 7 2.44 -6.22 -2.95
N ILE A 8 3.73 -6.13 -2.58
CA ILE A 8 4.14 -5.88 -1.19
C ILE A 8 3.62 -4.53 -0.70
N LEU A 9 3.70 -3.49 -1.53
CA LEU A 9 3.21 -2.15 -1.16
C LEU A 9 1.69 -2.11 -0.97
N ILE A 10 0.93 -2.84 -1.80
CA ILE A 10 -0.52 -2.99 -1.61
C ILE A 10 -0.83 -3.69 -0.28
N LEU A 11 -0.14 -4.80 0.01
CA LEU A 11 -0.33 -5.52 1.28
C LEU A 11 0.03 -4.66 2.50
N ALA A 12 1.10 -3.88 2.41
CA ALA A 12 1.48 -2.93 3.46
C ALA A 12 0.42 -1.84 3.65
N GLY A 13 -0.18 -1.35 2.55
CA GLY A 13 -1.26 -0.38 2.59
C GLY A 13 -2.51 -0.94 3.28
N GLU A 14 -2.94 -2.15 2.91
CA GLU A 14 -4.05 -2.87 3.55
C GLU A 14 -3.81 -3.11 5.05
N GLN A 15 -2.59 -3.50 5.42
CA GLN A 15 -2.22 -3.69 6.83
C GLN A 15 -2.32 -2.38 7.61
N ALA A 16 -1.78 -1.28 7.07
CA ALA A 16 -1.84 0.02 7.72
C ALA A 16 -3.27 0.56 7.84
N PHE A 17 -4.10 0.38 6.81
CA PHE A 17 -5.51 0.72 6.84
C PHE A 17 -6.24 -0.04 7.95
N SER A 18 -6.10 -1.37 7.98
CA SER A 18 -6.71 -2.21 9.01
C SER A 18 -6.26 -1.79 10.41
N HIS A 19 -4.97 -1.49 10.58
CA HIS A 19 -4.42 -1.08 11.87
C HIS A 19 -4.93 0.30 12.31
N ALA A 20 -5.17 1.22 11.38
CA ALA A 20 -5.75 2.54 11.68
C ALA A 20 -7.14 2.45 12.33
N TYR A 21 -7.92 1.42 12.01
CA TYR A 21 -9.27 1.22 12.56
C TYR A 21 -9.33 0.26 13.75
N LEU A 22 -8.30 -0.59 13.91
CA LEU A 22 -8.20 -1.48 15.08
C LEU A 22 -7.66 -0.77 16.33
N ILE A 23 -6.93 0.33 16.17
CA ILE A 23 -6.44 1.12 17.31
C ILE A 23 -7.61 1.87 17.95
N GLY A 24 -7.93 1.50 19.19
CA GLY A 24 -8.95 2.15 20.00
C GLY A 24 -8.46 3.38 20.77
N PHE A 25 -9.30 3.85 21.69
CA PHE A 25 -9.00 4.96 22.59
C PHE A 25 -7.74 4.67 23.45
N PRO A 26 -6.89 5.68 23.75
CA PRO A 26 -6.97 7.09 23.35
C PRO A 26 -6.27 7.42 22.03
N HIS A 27 -5.61 6.45 21.40
CA HIS A 27 -4.69 6.71 20.29
C HIS A 27 -5.34 6.66 18.90
N GLN A 28 -6.64 6.35 18.82
CA GLN A 28 -7.37 6.23 17.55
C GLN A 28 -7.15 7.43 16.61
N VAL A 29 -7.32 8.66 17.09
CA VAL A 29 -7.18 9.87 16.25
C VAL A 29 -5.76 9.98 15.72
N TYR A 30 -4.76 9.80 16.58
CA TYR A 30 -3.34 9.87 16.19
C TYR A 30 -2.95 8.74 15.23
N ALA A 31 -3.47 7.53 15.45
CA ALA A 31 -3.23 6.40 14.55
C ALA A 31 -3.80 6.68 13.16
N GLN A 32 -5.03 7.17 13.07
CA GLN A 32 -5.68 7.46 11.79
C GLN A 32 -5.00 8.60 11.02
N THR A 33 -4.52 9.64 11.70
CA THR A 33 -3.83 10.76 11.03
C THR A 33 -2.52 10.37 10.37
N ILE A 34 -1.90 9.25 10.77
CA ILE A 34 -0.64 8.75 10.20
C ILE A 34 -0.88 7.57 9.26
N LEU A 35 -1.65 6.58 9.72
CA LEU A 35 -1.79 5.30 9.02
C LEU A 35 -2.71 5.40 7.80
N ILE A 36 -3.75 6.25 7.80
CA ILE A 36 -4.62 6.41 6.63
C ILE A 36 -3.85 7.03 5.45
N PRO A 37 -3.08 8.13 5.61
CA PRO A 37 -2.24 8.65 4.53
C PRO A 37 -1.21 7.63 4.04
N PHE A 38 -0.53 6.92 4.96
CA PHE A 38 0.45 5.91 4.60
C PHE A 38 -0.19 4.77 3.80
N ALA A 39 -1.37 4.29 4.21
CA ALA A 39 -2.12 3.28 3.49
C ALA A 39 -2.46 3.72 2.07
N ALA A 40 -2.98 4.94 1.92
CA ALA A 40 -3.32 5.50 0.62
C ALA A 40 -2.10 5.60 -0.31
N VAL A 41 -0.98 6.18 0.17
CA VAL A 41 0.24 6.33 -0.63
C VAL A 41 0.82 4.97 -1.01
N SER A 42 0.88 4.03 -0.08
CA SER A 42 1.43 2.69 -0.32
C SER A 42 0.59 1.91 -1.34
N THR A 43 -0.73 1.92 -1.19
CA THR A 43 -1.64 1.24 -2.13
C THR A 43 -1.58 1.85 -3.53
N LEU A 44 -1.65 3.18 -3.66
CA LEU A 44 -1.57 3.85 -4.96
C LEU A 44 -0.22 3.60 -5.65
N THR A 45 0.88 3.70 -4.89
CA THR A 45 2.22 3.42 -5.42
C THR A 45 2.34 1.94 -5.83
N GLY A 46 1.83 1.03 -5.00
CA GLY A 46 1.83 -0.40 -5.26
C GLY A 46 1.07 -0.77 -6.53
N ILE A 47 -0.13 -0.19 -6.72
CA ILE A 47 -0.91 -0.33 -7.96
C ILE A 47 -0.10 0.16 -9.16
N GLY A 48 0.55 1.33 -9.04
CA GLY A 48 1.42 1.86 -10.09
C GLY A 48 2.55 0.90 -10.47
N PHE A 49 3.20 0.28 -9.49
CA PHE A 49 4.25 -0.71 -9.71
C PHE A 49 3.74 -2.01 -10.35
N VAL A 50 2.54 -2.48 -9.94
CA VAL A 50 1.91 -3.65 -10.55
C VAL A 50 1.58 -3.38 -12.02
N ILE A 51 0.92 -2.25 -12.32
CA ILE A 51 0.58 -1.85 -13.69
C ILE A 51 1.84 -1.69 -14.54
N PHE A 52 2.84 -0.97 -14.02
CA PHE A 52 4.09 -0.73 -14.74
C PHE A 52 4.89 -2.02 -14.98
N GLY A 53 4.98 -2.89 -13.97
CA GLY A 53 5.59 -4.21 -14.10
C GLY A 53 4.86 -5.06 -15.12
N TRP A 54 3.53 -5.08 -15.08
CA TRP A 54 2.71 -5.81 -16.05
C TRP A 54 2.91 -5.33 -17.48
N LEU A 55 2.98 -4.02 -17.72
CA LEU A 55 3.19 -3.45 -19.06
C LEU A 55 4.60 -3.71 -19.60
N ARG A 56 5.63 -3.64 -18.76
CA ARG A 56 7.04 -3.66 -19.21
C ARG A 56 7.66 -5.05 -19.16
N ASP A 57 7.31 -5.87 -18.18
CA ASP A 57 7.87 -7.20 -18.02
C ASP A 57 7.25 -8.22 -19.04
N ARG A 58 6.27 -7.79 -19.85
CA ARG A 58 5.64 -8.57 -20.95
C ARG A 58 6.35 -8.47 -22.30
N LYS A 59 7.37 -7.64 -22.46
CA LYS A 59 8.12 -7.56 -23.72
C LYS A 59 9.26 -8.58 -23.69
N PRO A 60 9.22 -9.68 -24.47
CA PRO A 60 10.39 -10.52 -24.63
C PRO A 60 11.46 -9.67 -25.35
N THR A 61 12.64 -9.61 -24.75
CA THR A 61 13.86 -9.15 -25.44
C THR A 61 14.15 -10.02 -26.64
#